data_AF-A0A2V7X2C6-F1
#
_entry.id   AF-A0A2V7X2C6-F1
#
_cell.length_a   1.000
_cell.length_b   1.000
_cell.length_c   1.000
_cell.angle_alpha   90.00
_cell.angle_beta   90.00
_cell.angle_gamma   90.00
#
_symmetry.space_group_name_H-M   'P 1'
#
loop_
_entity.id
_entity.type
_entity.pdbx_description
1 polymer ?
#
loop_
_entity_poly.entity_id
_entity_poly.type
_entity_poly.pdbx_seq_one_letter_code
_entity_poly.pdbx_strand_id
1 'polypeptide(L)'
;MNEPRQDRQQPRKRQLAWWWLIVPALLVAGLAVFHFHRRNVAPVAAPESAAAPPPAVVPSEVDRWREAARLVEEDRGQPIGRAAPVQVPAELRHYPDKKRFLALQVAGWMEQDYPIPKDEADLAQMIERGEMVEVPAIGKDHILYGVGANATGEPLAHYDRATGREIPLYSRYDLFEDAAAQWSATAEARKADAAAASAQAAKLPRAQARKRRALLAEGRRARQEAAALEKQRREAAAWYDDPDRRRTLVAERQTLDDLAQRLGKRRYDLDDAQDRRAFRGRLLSFLRPPARDRLLDLAARYHARFARPLPVTSLVRTEQYQRQLGETNPNATRISIPPHTTGLAYDVYYHYMPGPEQDTLMEMVAEDERAGRVESLRENRDHIHIFAFADGRRPPETLVAEAMGVVRRPRTAAGAGASQTGGPLARAATRAGPTKVSSGRAASRRKSAPVRRARQRARSK
;
A
#
# COMPACT_ATOMS: atom_id res chain seq x y z
N MET A 1 22.51 88.02 -24.17
CA MET A 1 23.43 86.93 -24.59
C MET A 1 23.00 85.66 -23.87
N ASN A 2 22.27 84.78 -24.55
CA ASN A 2 21.84 83.48 -24.04
C ASN A 2 22.13 82.45 -25.16
N GLU A 3 23.06 81.54 -24.90
CA GLU A 3 23.42 80.44 -25.79
C GLU A 3 22.40 79.28 -25.72
N PRO A 4 22.21 78.53 -26.81
CA PRO A 4 21.25 77.42 -26.87
C PRO A 4 21.87 76.09 -26.40
N ARG A 5 21.06 75.26 -25.71
CA ARG A 5 21.37 73.87 -25.36
C ARG A 5 21.31 72.98 -26.61
N GLN A 6 22.41 72.29 -26.91
CA GLN A 6 22.47 71.23 -27.92
C GLN A 6 22.15 69.85 -27.31
N ASP A 7 21.26 69.14 -28.01
CA ASP A 7 20.93 67.72 -27.89
C ASP A 7 22.16 66.83 -28.19
N ARG A 8 22.41 65.81 -27.35
CA ARG A 8 23.39 64.74 -27.63
C ARG A 8 22.68 63.41 -27.85
N GLN A 9 22.65 62.99 -29.12
CA GLN A 9 22.27 61.66 -29.59
C GLN A 9 23.32 60.59 -29.22
N GLN A 10 22.84 59.36 -29.06
CA GLN A 10 23.59 58.11 -28.81
C GLN A 10 24.56 57.73 -29.94
N PRO A 11 25.56 56.87 -29.65
CA PRO A 11 25.47 55.53 -30.23
C PRO A 11 26.02 54.41 -29.32
N ARG A 12 25.18 53.41 -29.00
CA ARG A 12 25.62 52.09 -28.47
C ARG A 12 24.90 50.96 -29.23
N LYS A 13 25.32 50.67 -30.46
CA LYS A 13 24.81 49.55 -31.28
C LYS A 13 25.92 48.68 -31.90
N ARG A 14 27.05 48.47 -31.21
CA ARG A 14 28.13 47.58 -31.71
C ARG A 14 28.54 46.41 -30.80
N GLN A 15 28.02 46.29 -29.58
CA GLN A 15 28.39 45.17 -28.68
C GLN A 15 27.42 43.98 -28.70
N LEU A 16 26.31 44.05 -29.44
CA LEU A 16 25.29 42.98 -29.50
C LEU A 16 25.56 41.89 -30.53
N ALA A 17 26.46 42.10 -31.51
CA ALA A 17 26.67 41.13 -32.59
C ALA A 17 27.53 39.90 -32.17
N TRP A 18 28.38 40.02 -31.16
CA TRP A 18 29.30 38.95 -30.76
C TRP A 18 28.64 37.84 -29.92
N TRP A 19 27.54 38.17 -29.22
CA TRP A 19 26.80 37.20 -28.39
C TRP A 19 26.03 36.16 -29.20
N TRP A 20 25.68 36.46 -30.45
CA TRP A 20 24.92 35.54 -31.32
C TRP A 20 25.75 34.39 -31.88
N LEU A 21 27.09 34.46 -31.82
CA LEU A 21 27.97 33.38 -32.29
C LEU A 21 28.47 32.47 -31.16
N ILE A 22 28.60 32.98 -29.93
CA ILE A 22 29.13 32.23 -28.78
C ILE A 22 28.07 31.30 -28.17
N VAL A 23 26.81 31.74 -28.12
CA VAL A 23 25.71 30.97 -27.51
C VAL A 23 25.39 29.67 -28.30
N PRO A 24 25.33 29.67 -29.65
CA PRO A 24 25.14 28.44 -30.41
C PRO A 24 26.32 27.47 -30.26
N ALA A 25 27.56 27.96 -30.27
CA ALA A 25 28.75 27.12 -30.15
C ALA A 25 28.84 26.39 -28.80
N LEU A 26 28.47 27.06 -27.69
CA LEU A 26 28.39 26.44 -26.37
C LEU A 26 27.23 25.46 -26.23
N LEU A 27 26.11 25.70 -26.92
CA LEU A 27 24.99 24.75 -26.97
C LEU A 27 25.36 23.48 -27.75
N VAL A 28 26.09 23.60 -28.86
CA VAL A 28 26.58 22.47 -29.65
C VAL A 28 27.64 21.67 -28.87
N ALA A 29 28.57 22.34 -28.19
CA ALA A 29 29.57 21.69 -27.34
C ALA A 29 28.92 20.99 -26.12
N GLY A 30 27.91 21.62 -25.51
CA GLY A 30 27.12 21.01 -24.43
C GLY A 30 26.33 19.78 -24.89
N LEU A 31 25.74 19.82 -26.09
CA LEU A 31 25.07 18.66 -26.69
C LEU A 31 26.05 17.54 -27.03
N ALA A 32 27.25 17.87 -27.50
CA ALA A 32 28.29 16.90 -27.82
C ALA A 32 28.82 16.19 -26.56
N VAL A 33 29.09 16.93 -25.47
CA VAL A 33 29.49 16.34 -24.18
C VAL A 33 28.36 15.50 -23.57
N PHE A 34 27.11 15.97 -23.67
CA PHE A 34 25.93 15.19 -23.25
C PHE A 34 25.77 13.90 -24.06
N HIS A 35 25.97 13.93 -25.38
CA HIS A 35 25.92 12.73 -26.22
C HIS A 35 27.12 11.79 -25.99
N PHE A 36 28.30 12.31 -25.68
CA PHE A 36 29.50 11.52 -25.43
C PHE A 36 29.43 10.81 -24.06
N HIS A 37 28.91 11.47 -23.01
CA HIS A 37 28.60 10.81 -21.74
C HIS A 37 27.50 9.76 -21.88
N ARG A 38 26.54 9.95 -22.80
CA ARG A 38 25.53 8.93 -23.10
C ARG A 38 26.07 7.72 -23.88
N ARG A 39 27.17 7.88 -24.64
CA ARG A 39 27.77 6.81 -25.44
C ARG A 39 28.78 5.94 -24.69
N ASN A 40 29.37 6.44 -23.59
CA ASN A 40 30.31 5.68 -22.76
C ASN A 40 29.64 4.88 -21.63
N VAL A 41 28.32 4.97 -21.49
CA VAL A 41 27.55 3.88 -20.90
C VAL A 41 27.47 2.84 -22.00
N ALA A 42 28.18 1.72 -21.85
CA ALA A 42 27.97 0.57 -22.74
C ALA A 42 26.45 0.39 -22.87
N PRO A 43 25.89 0.34 -24.09
CA PRO A 43 24.47 0.09 -24.26
C PRO A 43 24.20 -1.25 -23.59
N VAL A 44 23.68 -1.20 -22.36
CA VAL A 44 22.91 -2.30 -21.80
C VAL A 44 21.88 -2.55 -22.87
N ALA A 45 21.95 -3.72 -23.51
CA ALA A 45 20.98 -4.12 -24.51
C ALA A 45 19.60 -3.70 -24.00
N ALA A 46 18.83 -3.00 -24.85
CA ALA A 46 17.48 -2.60 -24.48
C ALA A 46 16.80 -3.86 -23.91
N PRO A 47 16.29 -3.82 -22.67
CA PRO A 47 15.80 -5.02 -22.01
C PRO A 47 14.78 -5.70 -22.92
N GLU A 48 15.02 -6.98 -23.19
CA GLU A 48 14.04 -7.91 -23.74
C GLU A 48 12.74 -7.76 -22.95
N SER A 49 11.78 -7.01 -23.49
CA SER A 49 10.53 -6.60 -22.84
C SER A 49 10.69 -5.85 -21.51
N ALA A 50 9.83 -4.85 -21.28
CA ALA A 50 9.63 -4.25 -19.97
C ALA A 50 8.79 -5.18 -19.06
N ALA A 51 9.06 -6.48 -19.10
CA ALA A 51 8.36 -7.49 -18.33
C ALA A 51 8.49 -7.16 -16.84
N ALA A 52 7.40 -7.37 -16.09
CA ALA A 52 7.47 -7.28 -14.64
C ALA A 52 8.59 -8.22 -14.13
N PRO A 53 9.38 -7.83 -13.11
CA PRO A 53 10.35 -8.76 -12.57
C PRO A 53 9.62 -9.98 -12.00
N PRO A 54 10.18 -11.19 -12.12
CA PRO A 54 9.57 -12.36 -11.50
C PRO A 54 9.42 -12.09 -10.00
N PRO A 55 8.31 -12.54 -9.37
CA PRO A 55 8.20 -12.57 -7.93
C PRO A 55 9.31 -13.48 -7.36
N ALA A 56 9.43 -13.52 -6.04
CA ALA A 56 10.48 -14.27 -5.32
C ALA A 56 10.34 -15.80 -5.43
N VAL A 57 10.44 -16.33 -6.66
CA VAL A 57 10.43 -17.75 -6.99
C VAL A 57 11.81 -18.36 -6.83
N VAL A 58 11.86 -19.68 -6.71
CA VAL A 58 13.14 -20.40 -6.75
C VAL A 58 13.74 -20.32 -8.16
N PRO A 59 15.08 -20.38 -8.32
CA PRO A 59 15.73 -20.27 -9.64
C PRO A 59 15.16 -21.22 -10.70
N SER A 60 14.76 -22.44 -10.31
CA SER A 60 14.17 -23.44 -11.21
C SER A 60 12.79 -23.07 -11.77
N GLU A 61 12.10 -22.10 -11.16
CA GLU A 61 10.77 -21.63 -11.58
C GLU A 61 10.84 -20.33 -12.39
N VAL A 62 11.98 -19.65 -12.41
CA VAL A 62 12.15 -18.36 -13.11
C VAL A 62 11.84 -18.48 -14.60
N ASP A 63 12.33 -19.53 -15.26
CA ASP A 63 12.10 -19.70 -16.70
C ASP A 63 10.65 -20.02 -17.03
N ARG A 64 9.98 -20.84 -16.20
CA ARG A 64 8.54 -21.09 -16.30
C ARG A 64 7.74 -19.80 -16.10
N TRP A 65 8.17 -18.96 -15.15
CA TRP A 65 7.52 -17.67 -14.91
C TRP A 65 7.67 -16.76 -16.12
N ARG A 66 8.88 -16.67 -16.69
CA ARG A 66 9.16 -15.87 -17.89
C ARG A 66 8.38 -16.34 -19.10
N GLU A 67 8.23 -17.65 -19.27
CA GLU A 67 7.40 -18.22 -20.34
C GLU A 67 5.93 -17.81 -20.17
N ALA A 68 5.38 -17.97 -18.96
CA ALA A 68 4.03 -17.54 -18.65
C ALA A 68 3.85 -16.01 -18.81
N ALA A 69 4.85 -15.20 -18.46
CA ALA A 69 4.84 -13.75 -18.67
C ALA A 69 4.88 -13.38 -20.16
N ARG A 70 5.67 -14.09 -20.99
CA ARG A 70 5.63 -13.93 -22.45
C ARG A 70 4.25 -14.28 -23.01
N LEU A 71 3.59 -15.32 -22.49
CA LEU A 71 2.20 -15.64 -22.80
C LEU A 71 1.20 -14.62 -22.25
N VAL A 72 1.56 -13.73 -21.33
CA VAL A 72 0.71 -12.58 -20.97
C VAL A 72 0.93 -11.43 -21.96
N GLU A 73 2.16 -11.23 -22.42
CA GLU A 73 2.61 -10.06 -23.19
C GLU A 73 2.51 -10.20 -24.72
N GLU A 74 2.33 -11.41 -25.25
CA GLU A 74 2.32 -11.70 -26.70
C GLU A 74 1.51 -10.68 -27.51
N ASP A 75 1.98 -10.24 -28.67
CA ASP A 75 1.16 -9.35 -29.50
C ASP A 75 0.02 -10.13 -30.17
N ARG A 76 -1.20 -9.58 -30.17
CA ARG A 76 -2.39 -10.15 -30.82
C ARG A 76 -2.79 -9.39 -32.09
N GLY A 77 -2.00 -8.40 -32.52
CA GLY A 77 -2.27 -7.59 -33.70
C GLY A 77 -3.52 -6.71 -33.59
N GLN A 78 -4.01 -6.49 -32.37
CA GLN A 78 -5.21 -5.73 -32.05
C GLN A 78 -4.89 -4.66 -31.00
N PRO A 79 -5.67 -3.57 -30.92
CA PRO A 79 -5.56 -2.63 -29.80
C PRO A 79 -5.78 -3.37 -28.47
N ILE A 80 -4.88 -3.13 -27.51
CA ILE A 80 -4.86 -3.77 -26.19
C ILE A 80 -5.15 -2.77 -25.07
N GLY A 81 -5.49 -3.28 -23.89
CA GLY A 81 -5.70 -2.48 -22.68
C GLY A 81 -6.73 -1.38 -22.89
N ARG A 82 -6.44 -0.17 -22.42
CA ARG A 82 -7.29 1.01 -22.64
C ARG A 82 -7.51 1.44 -24.09
N ALA A 83 -6.62 1.04 -25.01
CA ALA A 83 -6.80 1.36 -26.42
C ALA A 83 -7.82 0.43 -27.09
N ALA A 84 -8.13 -0.71 -26.48
CA ALA A 84 -9.14 -1.63 -26.98
C ALA A 84 -10.56 -1.08 -26.79
N PRO A 85 -11.42 -1.11 -27.82
CA PRO A 85 -12.84 -0.86 -27.64
C PRO A 85 -13.46 -2.02 -26.86
N VAL A 86 -14.07 -1.72 -25.70
CA VAL A 86 -14.66 -2.72 -24.81
C VAL A 86 -16.01 -2.25 -24.28
N GLN A 87 -16.93 -3.21 -24.10
CA GLN A 87 -18.20 -2.97 -23.44
C GLN A 87 -18.08 -3.34 -21.96
N VAL A 88 -17.92 -2.32 -21.11
CA VAL A 88 -17.84 -2.55 -19.65
C VAL A 88 -19.22 -2.93 -19.11
N PRO A 89 -19.42 -4.09 -18.47
CA PRO A 89 -20.67 -4.46 -17.80
C PRO A 89 -21.08 -3.46 -16.72
N ALA A 90 -22.34 -3.44 -16.30
CA ALA A 90 -22.82 -2.46 -15.32
C ALA A 90 -22.21 -2.68 -13.94
N GLU A 91 -21.95 -3.94 -13.61
CA GLU A 91 -21.34 -4.46 -12.39
C GLU A 91 -19.94 -3.89 -12.18
N LEU A 92 -19.12 -3.85 -13.24
CA LEU A 92 -17.75 -3.35 -13.18
C LEU A 92 -17.65 -1.81 -13.24
N ARG A 93 -18.78 -1.08 -13.23
CA ARG A 93 -18.81 0.39 -13.23
C ARG A 93 -19.01 0.90 -11.82
N HIS A 94 -18.57 2.14 -11.58
CA HIS A 94 -18.88 2.81 -10.33
C HIS A 94 -20.40 2.99 -10.16
N TYR A 95 -20.88 2.68 -8.95
CA TYR A 95 -22.20 3.13 -8.49
C TYR A 95 -22.34 4.66 -8.59
N PRO A 96 -23.59 5.16 -8.72
CA PRO A 96 -23.86 6.59 -8.61
C PRO A 96 -23.28 7.20 -7.32
N ASP A 97 -23.42 6.51 -6.17
CA ASP A 97 -22.66 6.82 -4.96
C ASP A 97 -21.37 5.99 -4.93
N LYS A 98 -20.25 6.62 -5.30
CA LYS A 98 -18.92 5.99 -5.34
C LYS A 98 -18.49 5.37 -4.00
N LYS A 99 -19.09 5.76 -2.87
CA LYS A 99 -18.77 5.19 -1.56
C LYS A 99 -19.39 3.81 -1.36
N ARG A 100 -20.47 3.49 -2.09
CA ARG A 100 -21.18 2.21 -1.96
C ARG A 100 -20.27 1.01 -2.24
N PHE A 101 -19.43 1.11 -3.26
CA PHE A 101 -18.44 0.08 -3.59
C PHE A 101 -17.55 -0.27 -2.39
N LEU A 102 -16.95 0.75 -1.76
CA LEU A 102 -16.12 0.56 -0.57
C LEU A 102 -16.93 0.09 0.64
N ALA A 103 -18.15 0.57 0.81
CA ALA A 103 -19.01 0.17 1.92
C ALA A 103 -19.44 -1.30 1.83
N LEU A 104 -19.66 -1.85 0.62
CA LEU A 104 -19.94 -3.26 0.41
C LEU A 104 -18.77 -4.13 0.88
N GLN A 105 -17.55 -3.73 0.55
CA GLN A 105 -16.33 -4.44 0.96
C GLN A 105 -16.10 -4.36 2.48
N VAL A 106 -16.28 -3.16 3.05
CA VAL A 106 -16.21 -2.96 4.51
C VAL A 106 -17.29 -3.79 5.22
N ALA A 107 -18.53 -3.83 4.69
CA ALA A 107 -19.58 -4.67 5.24
C ALA A 107 -19.26 -6.16 5.14
N GLY A 108 -18.72 -6.63 4.02
CA GLY A 108 -18.27 -8.02 3.86
C GLY A 108 -17.18 -8.41 4.85
N TRP A 109 -16.28 -7.47 5.16
CA TRP A 109 -15.28 -7.64 6.21
C TRP A 109 -15.91 -7.63 7.62
N MET A 110 -16.78 -6.66 7.93
CA MET A 110 -17.46 -6.54 9.24
C MET A 110 -18.30 -7.78 9.57
N GLU A 111 -18.90 -8.42 8.56
CA GLU A 111 -19.71 -9.63 8.76
C GLU A 111 -18.90 -10.78 9.35
N GLN A 112 -17.61 -10.84 9.03
CA GLN A 112 -16.70 -11.90 9.46
C GLN A 112 -15.75 -11.48 10.58
N ASP A 113 -15.63 -10.17 10.84
CA ASP A 113 -14.72 -9.58 11.83
C ASP A 113 -13.27 -10.07 11.68
N TYR A 114 -12.79 -10.12 10.43
CA TYR A 114 -11.46 -10.64 10.15
C TYR A 114 -10.35 -9.73 10.72
N PRO A 115 -9.29 -10.29 11.33
CA PRO A 115 -8.11 -9.49 11.65
C PRO A 115 -7.46 -8.97 10.36
N ILE A 116 -6.94 -7.75 10.45
CA ILE A 116 -6.19 -7.08 9.39
C ILE A 116 -4.74 -6.93 9.85
N PRO A 117 -3.75 -7.35 9.05
CA PRO A 117 -2.34 -7.28 9.45
C PRO A 117 -1.84 -5.84 9.41
N LYS A 118 -1.32 -5.36 10.55
CA LYS A 118 -0.78 -4.00 10.65
C LYS A 118 0.56 -3.88 9.90
N ASP A 119 1.40 -4.90 10.00
CA ASP A 119 2.74 -5.02 9.42
C ASP A 119 2.99 -6.48 8.95
N GLU A 120 4.21 -6.75 8.48
CA GLU A 120 4.60 -8.08 8.02
C GLU A 120 4.57 -9.14 9.14
N ALA A 121 4.81 -8.76 10.41
CA ALA A 121 4.80 -9.71 11.53
C ALA A 121 3.38 -10.21 11.83
N ASP A 122 2.39 -9.33 11.84
CA ASP A 122 0.98 -9.74 11.96
C ASP A 122 0.57 -10.65 10.79
N LEU A 123 0.97 -10.32 9.56
CA LEU A 123 0.69 -11.15 8.39
C LEU A 123 1.34 -12.53 8.51
N ALA A 124 2.57 -12.59 8.99
CA ALA A 124 3.26 -13.85 9.26
C ALA A 124 2.48 -14.72 10.27
N GLN A 125 2.01 -14.15 11.38
CA GLN A 125 1.16 -14.88 12.33
C GLN A 125 -0.13 -15.40 11.71
N MET A 126 -0.78 -14.59 10.86
CA MET A 126 -1.99 -15.02 10.15
C MET A 126 -1.72 -16.20 9.20
N ILE A 127 -0.57 -16.20 8.52
CA ILE A 127 -0.12 -17.33 7.70
C ILE A 127 0.11 -18.57 8.56
N GLU A 128 0.78 -18.44 9.70
CA GLU A 128 1.04 -19.57 10.61
C GLU A 128 -0.23 -20.18 11.20
N ARG A 129 -1.25 -19.35 11.46
CA ARG A 129 -2.58 -19.81 11.92
C ARG A 129 -3.43 -20.42 10.80
N GLY A 130 -2.95 -20.44 9.56
CA GLY A 130 -3.68 -20.96 8.41
C GLY A 130 -4.84 -20.07 7.95
N GLU A 131 -4.89 -18.82 8.39
CA GLU A 131 -5.91 -17.85 7.96
C GLU A 131 -5.67 -17.35 6.53
N MET A 132 -4.41 -17.43 6.10
CA MET A 132 -3.92 -16.98 4.80
C MET A 132 -3.29 -18.16 4.07
N VAL A 133 -3.60 -18.31 2.79
CA VAL A 133 -3.12 -19.39 1.93
C VAL A 133 -2.33 -18.80 0.78
N GLU A 134 -1.17 -19.40 0.50
CA GLU A 134 -0.30 -18.98 -0.59
C GLU A 134 -1.00 -19.21 -1.94
N VAL A 135 -0.94 -18.19 -2.80
CA VAL A 135 -1.19 -18.31 -4.23
C VAL A 135 0.17 -18.49 -4.90
N PRO A 136 0.44 -19.65 -5.53
CA PRO A 136 1.72 -19.87 -6.19
C PRO A 136 2.00 -18.78 -7.23
N ALA A 137 3.26 -18.37 -7.35
CA ALA A 137 3.69 -17.38 -8.35
C ALA A 137 3.31 -17.76 -9.79
N ILE A 138 3.27 -19.07 -10.06
CA ILE A 138 2.83 -19.64 -11.32
C ILE A 138 1.86 -20.77 -10.97
N GLY A 139 0.61 -20.64 -11.42
CA GLY A 139 -0.34 -21.75 -11.42
C GLY A 139 -0.39 -22.46 -12.76
N LYS A 140 -1.31 -23.40 -12.87
CA LYS A 140 -1.69 -23.97 -14.16
C LYS A 140 -2.36 -22.91 -15.05
N ASP A 141 -3.19 -22.07 -14.46
CA ASP A 141 -4.13 -21.21 -15.16
C ASP A 141 -3.92 -19.71 -14.83
N HIS A 142 -2.94 -19.37 -13.98
CA HIS A 142 -2.64 -17.99 -13.56
C HIS A 142 -1.15 -17.72 -13.42
N ILE A 143 -0.81 -16.43 -13.39
CA ILE A 143 0.53 -15.94 -13.06
C ILE A 143 0.44 -14.74 -12.13
N LEU A 144 1.28 -14.71 -11.08
CA LEU A 144 1.49 -13.51 -10.29
C LEU A 144 2.45 -12.60 -11.05
N TYR A 145 1.90 -11.55 -11.65
CA TYR A 145 2.57 -10.64 -12.56
C TYR A 145 2.96 -9.35 -11.83
N GLY A 146 4.23 -9.21 -11.43
CA GLY A 146 4.71 -8.02 -10.71
C GLY A 146 4.30 -7.92 -9.23
N VAL A 147 3.68 -8.96 -8.67
CA VAL A 147 3.41 -9.07 -7.22
C VAL A 147 4.73 -9.00 -6.46
N GLY A 148 4.84 -8.04 -5.55
CA GLY A 148 6.07 -7.84 -4.78
C GLY A 148 7.23 -7.18 -5.55
N ALA A 149 7.03 -6.72 -6.79
CA ALA A 149 8.10 -6.06 -7.56
C ALA A 149 8.69 -4.83 -6.84
N ASN A 150 7.85 -4.11 -6.10
CA ASN A 150 8.19 -2.93 -5.31
C ASN A 150 8.69 -3.27 -3.89
N ALA A 151 8.81 -4.55 -3.53
CA ALA A 151 9.39 -4.92 -2.24
C ALA A 151 10.83 -4.39 -2.16
N THR A 152 11.18 -3.83 -1.01
CA THR A 152 12.51 -3.29 -0.73
C THR A 152 13.33 -4.27 0.11
N GLY A 153 14.65 -4.08 0.12
CA GLY A 153 15.58 -4.80 1.00
C GLY A 153 15.81 -4.10 2.34
N GLU A 154 15.04 -3.07 2.68
CA GLU A 154 15.15 -2.35 3.96
C GLU A 154 14.88 -3.28 5.14
N PRO A 155 15.31 -2.98 6.38
CA PRO A 155 14.90 -3.74 7.55
C PRO A 155 13.37 -3.91 7.63
N LEU A 156 12.89 -5.08 8.05
CA LEU A 156 11.47 -5.27 8.41
C LEU A 156 11.12 -4.33 9.55
N ALA A 157 9.84 -4.01 9.76
CA ALA A 157 9.48 -3.02 10.77
C ALA A 157 8.22 -3.41 11.54
N HIS A 158 8.21 -3.05 12.82
CA HIS A 158 6.99 -2.95 13.60
C HIS A 158 6.22 -1.71 13.18
N TYR A 159 4.93 -1.84 12.90
CA TYR A 159 4.06 -0.71 12.63
C TYR A 159 3.19 -0.35 13.83
N ASP A 160 3.51 0.79 14.46
CA ASP A 160 2.73 1.34 15.55
C ASP A 160 1.53 2.12 14.99
N ARG A 161 0.34 1.50 15.02
CA ARG A 161 -0.93 2.11 14.59
C ARG A 161 -1.24 3.43 15.30
N ALA A 162 -0.86 3.58 16.57
CA ALA A 162 -1.22 4.75 17.37
C ALA A 162 -0.49 6.01 16.90
N THR A 163 0.80 5.86 16.56
CA THR A 163 1.62 6.97 16.07
C THR A 163 1.75 7.01 14.54
N GLY A 164 1.38 5.92 13.86
CA GLY A 164 1.63 5.72 12.43
C GLY A 164 3.12 5.71 12.12
N ARG A 165 3.94 5.12 13.00
CA ARG A 165 5.40 5.05 12.85
C ARG A 165 5.85 3.63 12.58
N GLU A 166 6.98 3.53 11.91
CA GLU A 166 7.65 2.27 11.60
C GLU A 166 8.94 2.18 12.40
N ILE A 167 9.11 1.09 13.16
CA ILE A 167 10.28 0.85 13.98
C ILE A 167 11.02 -0.36 13.40
N PRO A 168 12.24 -0.17 12.86
CA PRO A 168 13.01 -1.27 12.27
C PRO A 168 13.22 -2.43 13.26
N LEU A 169 13.07 -3.66 12.75
CA LEU A 169 13.25 -4.91 13.47
C LEU A 169 14.63 -5.50 13.21
N TYR A 170 15.44 -5.58 14.25
CA TYR A 170 16.76 -6.20 14.23
C TYR A 170 16.73 -7.52 15.00
N SER A 171 17.44 -8.53 14.51
CA SER A 171 17.57 -9.84 15.18
C SER A 171 18.29 -9.74 16.52
N ARG A 172 19.15 -8.73 16.67
CA ARG A 172 19.98 -8.51 17.86
C ARG A 172 20.10 -7.01 18.16
N TYR A 173 20.33 -6.68 19.43
CA TYR A 173 20.44 -5.30 19.89
C TYR A 173 21.69 -4.58 19.36
N ASP A 174 22.82 -5.30 19.23
CA ASP A 174 24.06 -4.76 18.65
C ASP A 174 23.87 -4.29 17.20
N LEU A 175 23.07 -5.01 16.39
CA LEU A 175 22.71 -4.59 15.04
C LEU A 175 21.89 -3.28 15.02
N PHE A 176 21.03 -3.08 16.03
CA PHE A 176 20.34 -1.81 16.20
C PHE A 176 21.33 -0.68 16.56
N GLU A 177 22.29 -0.93 17.47
CA GLU A 177 23.30 0.05 17.84
C GLU A 177 24.17 0.46 16.64
N ASP A 178 24.59 -0.51 15.83
CA ASP A 178 25.33 -0.28 14.59
C ASP A 178 24.52 0.59 13.61
N ALA A 179 23.25 0.27 13.40
CA ALA A 179 22.37 1.07 12.55
C ALA A 179 22.16 2.49 13.10
N ALA A 180 21.98 2.65 14.42
CA ALA A 180 21.84 3.94 15.07
C ALA A 180 23.11 4.79 14.96
N ALA A 181 24.29 4.17 15.04
CA ALA A 181 25.58 4.81 14.79
C ALA A 181 25.70 5.25 13.33
N GLN A 182 25.33 4.40 12.37
CA GLN A 182 25.33 4.74 10.93
C GLN A 182 24.39 5.89 10.60
N TRP A 183 23.16 5.91 11.15
CA TRP A 183 22.24 7.04 10.98
C TRP A 183 22.83 8.34 11.52
N SER A 184 23.51 8.27 12.68
CA SER A 184 24.17 9.43 13.27
C SER A 184 25.31 9.95 12.39
N ALA A 185 26.19 9.06 11.93
CA ALA A 185 27.30 9.42 11.04
C ALA A 185 26.79 10.01 9.72
N THR A 186 25.75 9.43 9.14
CA THR A 186 25.12 9.92 7.90
C THR A 186 24.46 11.27 8.10
N ALA A 187 23.78 11.48 9.23
CA ALA A 187 23.20 12.78 9.56
C ALA A 187 24.26 13.88 9.68
N GLU A 188 25.40 13.60 10.33
CA GLU A 188 26.53 14.55 10.41
C GLU A 188 27.15 14.83 9.04
N ALA A 189 27.32 13.81 8.19
CA ALA A 189 27.77 14.00 6.81
C ALA A 189 26.82 14.91 6.02
N ARG A 190 25.50 14.71 6.15
CA ARG A 190 24.48 15.56 5.51
C ARG A 190 24.44 16.99 6.05
N LYS A 191 24.72 17.20 7.34
CA LYS A 191 24.91 18.56 7.89
C LYS A 191 26.14 19.23 7.30
N ALA A 192 27.24 18.49 7.13
CA ALA A 192 28.46 18.99 6.49
C ALA A 192 28.20 19.37 5.02
N ASP A 193 27.51 18.52 4.25
CA ASP A 193 27.07 18.81 2.88
C ASP A 193 26.25 20.11 2.82
N ALA A 194 25.28 20.26 3.73
CA ALA A 194 24.45 21.46 3.81
C ALA A 194 25.25 22.73 4.12
N ALA A 195 26.23 22.63 5.02
CA ALA A 195 27.14 23.72 5.35
C ALA A 195 28.02 24.09 4.14
N ALA A 196 28.59 23.10 3.46
CA ALA A 196 29.40 23.29 2.26
C ALA A 196 28.60 23.96 1.12
N ALA A 197 27.40 23.47 0.83
CA ALA A 197 26.52 24.06 -0.18
C ALA A 197 26.16 25.53 0.16
N SER A 198 25.92 25.82 1.43
CA SER A 198 25.64 27.18 1.91
C SER A 198 26.86 28.10 1.79
N ALA A 199 28.05 27.61 2.13
CA ALA A 199 29.31 28.35 2.00
C ALA A 199 29.65 28.63 0.52
N GLN A 200 29.45 27.65 -0.37
CA GLN A 200 29.62 27.86 -1.80
C GLN A 200 28.63 28.89 -2.34
N ALA A 201 27.36 28.81 -1.93
CA ALA A 201 26.33 29.78 -2.33
C ALA A 201 26.66 31.21 -1.89
N ALA A 202 27.33 31.38 -0.74
CA ALA A 202 27.75 32.69 -0.23
C ALA A 202 28.89 33.32 -1.06
N LYS A 203 29.75 32.51 -1.68
CA LYS A 203 30.86 32.97 -2.52
C LYS A 203 30.43 33.39 -3.94
N LEU A 204 29.20 33.04 -4.36
CA LEU A 204 28.74 33.33 -5.71
C LEU A 204 28.24 34.79 -5.87
N PRO A 205 28.64 35.50 -6.95
CA PRO A 205 28.18 36.85 -7.21
C PRO A 205 26.69 36.88 -7.58
N ARG A 206 26.06 38.06 -7.45
CA ARG A 206 24.64 38.27 -7.81
C ARG A 206 24.31 37.86 -9.24
N ALA A 207 25.25 38.00 -10.18
CA ALA A 207 25.10 37.57 -11.57
C ALA A 207 24.84 36.04 -11.70
N GLN A 208 25.22 35.24 -10.71
CA GLN A 208 25.03 33.78 -10.68
C GLN A 208 23.86 33.35 -9.79
N ALA A 209 22.79 34.16 -9.71
CA ALA A 209 21.64 33.92 -8.85
C ALA A 209 21.01 32.52 -9.01
N ARG A 210 20.96 31.96 -10.23
CA ARG A 210 20.43 30.61 -10.49
C ARG A 210 21.25 29.52 -9.79
N LYS A 211 22.58 29.56 -9.93
CA LYS A 211 23.50 28.59 -9.29
C LYS A 211 23.43 28.72 -7.77
N ARG A 212 23.39 29.95 -7.25
CA ARG A 212 23.19 30.22 -5.82
C ARG A 212 21.88 29.62 -5.29
N ARG A 213 20.76 29.77 -6.02
CA ARG A 213 19.47 29.17 -5.64
C ARG A 213 19.53 27.64 -5.64
N ALA A 214 20.21 27.02 -6.60
CA ALA A 214 20.38 25.57 -6.67
C ALA A 214 21.15 25.03 -5.45
N LEU A 215 22.31 25.63 -5.12
CA LEU A 215 23.09 25.25 -3.93
C LEU A 215 22.31 25.43 -2.62
N LEU A 216 21.54 26.52 -2.49
CA LEU A 216 20.69 26.70 -1.30
C LEU A 216 19.56 25.67 -1.24
N ALA A 217 19.03 25.22 -2.38
CA ALA A 217 18.02 24.15 -2.41
C ALA A 217 18.63 22.80 -2.03
N GLU A 218 19.82 22.48 -2.53
CA GLU A 218 20.61 21.31 -2.15
C GLU A 218 20.90 21.31 -0.65
N GLY A 219 21.42 22.42 -0.11
CA GLY A 219 21.68 22.55 1.33
C GLY A 219 20.42 22.51 2.20
N ARG A 220 19.23 22.84 1.66
CA ARG A 220 17.96 22.59 2.38
C ARG A 220 17.58 21.11 2.38
N ARG A 221 17.73 20.42 1.24
CA ARG A 221 17.46 18.97 1.15
C ARG A 221 18.36 18.18 2.09
N ALA A 222 19.66 18.46 2.09
CA ALA A 222 20.61 17.79 2.98
C ALA A 222 20.29 18.01 4.48
N ARG A 223 19.85 19.21 4.89
CA ARG A 223 19.37 19.45 6.28
C ARG A 223 18.11 18.66 6.61
N GLN A 224 17.17 18.56 5.66
CA GLN A 224 15.94 17.80 5.85
C GLN A 224 16.25 16.29 6.01
N GLU A 225 17.15 15.76 5.19
CA GLU A 225 17.63 14.38 5.29
C GLU A 225 18.32 14.11 6.64
N ALA A 226 19.23 14.99 7.08
CA ALA A 226 19.88 14.87 8.39
C ALA A 226 18.87 14.87 9.54
N ALA A 227 17.90 15.79 9.52
CA ALA A 227 16.86 15.87 10.54
C ALA A 227 15.94 14.64 10.54
N ALA A 228 15.66 14.05 9.37
CA ALA A 228 14.89 12.81 9.25
C ALA A 228 15.64 11.62 9.87
N LEU A 229 16.94 11.48 9.60
CA LEU A 229 17.78 10.43 10.18
C LEU A 229 17.89 10.54 11.71
N GLU A 230 18.09 11.75 12.24
CA GLU A 230 18.12 11.96 13.69
C GLU A 230 16.78 11.63 14.35
N LYS A 231 15.68 12.00 13.69
CA LYS A 231 14.33 11.67 14.15
C LYS A 231 14.13 10.15 14.17
N GLN A 232 14.47 9.45 13.09
CA GLN A 232 14.41 8.00 12.99
C GLN A 232 15.22 7.33 14.10
N ARG A 233 16.46 7.78 14.33
CA ARG A 233 17.31 7.27 15.42
C ARG A 233 16.65 7.42 16.78
N ARG A 234 16.15 8.61 17.11
CA ARG A 234 15.49 8.88 18.39
C ARG A 234 14.23 8.03 18.58
N GLU A 235 13.45 7.86 17.52
CA GLU A 235 12.21 7.08 17.56
C GLU A 235 12.50 5.59 17.76
N ALA A 236 13.48 5.03 17.04
CA ALA A 236 13.90 3.66 17.23
C ALA A 236 14.52 3.43 18.63
N ALA A 237 15.41 4.32 19.10
CA ALA A 237 15.98 4.25 20.44
C ALA A 237 14.91 4.25 21.54
N ALA A 238 13.88 5.11 21.42
CA ALA A 238 12.78 5.14 22.37
C ALA A 238 11.96 3.83 22.45
N TRP A 239 12.09 2.93 21.47
CA TRP A 239 11.52 1.59 21.52
C TRP A 239 12.52 0.55 22.02
N TYR A 240 13.76 0.60 21.52
CA TYR A 240 14.80 -0.37 21.89
C TYR A 240 15.30 -0.19 23.32
N ASP A 241 15.30 1.02 23.86
CA ASP A 241 15.76 1.30 25.22
C ASP A 241 14.71 0.95 26.29
N ASP A 242 13.43 0.87 25.90
CA ASP A 242 12.33 0.41 26.73
C ASP A 242 12.27 -1.13 26.73
N PRO A 243 12.43 -1.81 27.90
CA PRO A 243 12.46 -3.27 27.95
C PRO A 243 11.18 -3.95 27.47
N ASP A 244 10.01 -3.35 27.68
CA ASP A 244 8.73 -3.95 27.30
C ASP A 244 8.51 -3.84 25.81
N ARG A 245 8.77 -2.67 25.24
CA ARG A 245 8.72 -2.45 23.79
C ARG A 245 9.76 -3.28 23.05
N ARG A 246 10.98 -3.37 23.57
CA ARG A 246 12.02 -4.22 23.01
C ARG A 246 11.61 -5.69 22.98
N ARG A 247 10.95 -6.20 24.03
CA ARG A 247 10.40 -7.56 24.02
C ARG A 247 9.40 -7.80 22.89
N THR A 248 8.53 -6.82 22.61
CA THR A 248 7.61 -6.88 21.47
C THR A 248 8.36 -6.95 20.14
N LEU A 249 9.35 -6.07 19.91
CA LEU A 249 10.13 -6.07 18.67
C LEU A 249 10.86 -7.40 18.46
N VAL A 250 11.46 -7.96 19.52
CA VAL A 250 12.14 -9.26 19.44
C VAL A 250 11.15 -10.39 19.11
N ALA A 251 9.96 -10.39 19.72
CA ALA A 251 8.95 -11.41 19.44
C ALA A 251 8.42 -11.34 18.00
N GLU A 252 8.18 -10.13 17.48
CA GLU A 252 7.77 -9.93 16.09
C GLU A 252 8.89 -10.34 15.12
N ARG A 253 10.15 -9.99 15.42
CA ARG A 253 11.29 -10.43 14.61
C ARG A 253 11.43 -11.95 14.61
N GLN A 254 11.31 -12.60 15.77
CA GLN A 254 11.35 -14.06 15.88
C GLN A 254 10.26 -14.72 15.04
N THR A 255 9.04 -14.19 15.06
CA THR A 255 7.92 -14.68 14.24
C THR A 255 8.29 -14.64 12.75
N LEU A 256 8.90 -13.54 12.30
CA LEU A 256 9.33 -13.37 10.91
C LEU A 256 10.45 -14.35 10.55
N ASP A 257 11.45 -14.50 11.42
CA ASP A 257 12.55 -15.45 11.23
C ASP A 257 12.03 -16.90 11.17
N ASP A 258 11.11 -17.29 12.06
CA ASP A 258 10.52 -18.64 12.10
C ASP A 258 9.72 -18.97 10.84
N LEU A 259 8.97 -18.00 10.32
CA LEU A 259 8.27 -18.16 9.05
C LEU A 259 9.27 -18.19 7.88
N ALA A 260 10.26 -17.31 7.86
CA ALA A 260 11.29 -17.26 6.82
C ALA A 260 12.08 -18.57 6.67
N GLN A 261 12.23 -19.35 7.75
CA GLN A 261 12.87 -20.68 7.68
C GLN A 261 11.97 -21.80 7.13
N ARG A 262 10.64 -21.60 7.13
CA ARG A 262 9.65 -22.64 6.78
C ARG A 262 8.74 -22.29 5.61
N LEU A 263 8.83 -21.06 5.09
CA LEU A 263 7.99 -20.58 4.01
C LEU A 263 8.35 -21.29 2.69
N GLY A 264 7.70 -22.41 2.41
CA GLY A 264 7.92 -23.25 1.24
C GLY A 264 9.33 -23.84 1.13
N LYS A 265 9.89 -23.88 -0.09
CA LYS A 265 11.15 -24.59 -0.39
C LYS A 265 12.42 -23.76 -0.17
N ARG A 266 12.29 -22.43 -0.09
CA ARG A 266 13.40 -21.49 0.08
C ARG A 266 13.41 -20.99 1.51
N ARG A 267 14.60 -20.99 2.13
CA ARG A 267 14.85 -20.28 3.39
C ARG A 267 15.31 -18.86 3.08
N TYR A 268 14.96 -17.92 3.95
CA TYR A 268 15.35 -16.52 3.81
C TYR A 268 16.17 -16.11 5.04
N ASP A 269 17.34 -15.52 4.82
CA ASP A 269 18.11 -14.81 5.83
C ASP A 269 17.63 -13.35 5.90
N LEU A 270 16.90 -13.01 6.96
CA LEU A 270 16.32 -11.68 7.11
C LEU A 270 17.36 -10.61 7.51
N ASP A 271 18.61 -10.99 7.76
CA ASP A 271 19.72 -10.04 7.89
C ASP A 271 20.34 -9.67 6.52
N ASP A 272 20.09 -10.46 5.47
CA ASP A 272 20.43 -10.11 4.08
C ASP A 272 19.32 -9.28 3.38
N ALA A 273 19.74 -8.25 2.64
CA ALA A 273 18.81 -7.33 1.98
C ALA A 273 18.07 -7.96 0.79
N GLN A 274 18.70 -8.88 0.06
CA GLN A 274 18.05 -9.55 -1.07
C GLN A 274 17.01 -10.55 -0.58
N ASP A 275 17.32 -11.28 0.49
CA ASP A 275 16.40 -12.22 1.11
C ASP A 275 15.22 -11.51 1.79
N ARG A 276 15.42 -10.35 2.46
CA ARG A 276 14.31 -9.51 2.94
C ARG A 276 13.38 -9.09 1.80
N ARG A 277 13.94 -8.62 0.69
CA ARG A 277 13.16 -8.23 -0.50
C ARG A 277 12.35 -9.40 -1.03
N ALA A 278 12.99 -10.56 -1.16
CA ALA A 278 12.35 -11.77 -1.66
C ALA A 278 11.24 -12.26 -0.71
N PHE A 279 11.50 -12.29 0.59
CA PHE A 279 10.55 -12.66 1.63
C PHE A 279 9.33 -11.75 1.63
N ARG A 280 9.51 -10.42 1.61
CA ARG A 280 8.40 -9.45 1.50
C ARG A 280 7.56 -9.68 0.26
N GLY A 281 8.19 -9.83 -0.89
CA GLY A 281 7.48 -10.08 -2.14
C GLY A 281 6.61 -11.34 -2.05
N ARG A 282 7.10 -12.37 -1.34
CA ARG A 282 6.38 -13.61 -1.12
C ARG A 282 5.23 -13.48 -0.13
N LEU A 283 5.39 -12.73 0.97
CA LEU A 283 4.29 -12.47 1.92
C LEU A 283 3.08 -11.82 1.22
N LEU A 284 3.31 -11.00 0.19
CA LEU A 284 2.26 -10.38 -0.61
C LEU A 284 1.57 -11.35 -1.61
N SER A 285 1.95 -12.63 -1.63
CA SER A 285 1.38 -13.68 -2.49
C SER A 285 0.30 -14.51 -1.79
N PHE A 286 -0.26 -14.01 -0.69
CA PHE A 286 -1.25 -14.72 0.11
C PHE A 286 -2.65 -14.11 -0.02
N LEU A 287 -3.68 -14.94 0.14
CA LEU A 287 -5.08 -14.55 0.25
C LEU A 287 -5.78 -15.36 1.33
N ARG A 288 -6.91 -14.88 1.83
CA ARG A 288 -7.84 -15.74 2.59
C ARG A 288 -8.42 -16.81 1.65
N PRO A 289 -8.76 -18.01 2.16
CA PRO A 289 -9.27 -19.11 1.33
C PRO A 289 -10.42 -18.71 0.38
N PRO A 290 -11.47 -17.97 0.80
CA PRO A 290 -12.56 -17.61 -0.10
C PRO A 290 -12.11 -16.81 -1.33
N ALA A 291 -11.20 -15.85 -1.16
CA ALA A 291 -10.68 -15.05 -2.26
C ALA A 291 -9.72 -15.85 -3.16
N ARG A 292 -8.88 -16.70 -2.57
CA ARG A 292 -8.02 -17.61 -3.34
C ARG A 292 -8.87 -18.52 -4.23
N ASP A 293 -9.93 -19.11 -3.70
CA ASP A 293 -10.76 -20.04 -4.45
C ASP A 293 -11.52 -19.34 -5.59
N ARG A 294 -11.98 -18.10 -5.37
CA ARG A 294 -12.57 -17.27 -6.45
C ARG A 294 -11.55 -16.90 -7.53
N LEU A 295 -10.33 -16.53 -7.14
CA LEU A 295 -9.25 -16.24 -8.08
C LEU A 295 -8.93 -17.46 -8.95
N LEU A 296 -8.76 -18.64 -8.33
CA LEU A 296 -8.41 -19.86 -9.06
C LEU A 296 -9.54 -20.33 -9.98
N ASP A 297 -10.81 -20.16 -9.59
CA ASP A 297 -11.96 -20.44 -10.46
C ASP A 297 -11.98 -19.51 -11.68
N LEU A 298 -11.82 -18.20 -11.48
CA LEU A 298 -11.76 -17.21 -12.56
C LEU A 298 -10.59 -17.51 -13.51
N ALA A 299 -9.41 -17.81 -12.96
CA ALA A 299 -8.23 -18.17 -13.73
C ALA A 299 -8.45 -19.42 -14.58
N ALA A 300 -9.06 -20.48 -14.01
CA ALA A 300 -9.38 -21.70 -14.74
C ALA A 300 -10.36 -21.45 -15.89
N ARG A 301 -11.42 -20.65 -15.68
CA ARG A 301 -12.36 -20.26 -16.74
C ARG A 301 -11.69 -19.44 -17.84
N TYR A 302 -10.85 -18.48 -17.48
CA TYR A 302 -10.09 -17.66 -18.42
C TYR A 302 -9.11 -18.53 -19.23
N HIS A 303 -8.31 -19.37 -18.58
CA HIS A 303 -7.37 -20.26 -19.26
C HIS A 303 -8.07 -21.28 -20.16
N ALA A 304 -9.21 -21.84 -19.75
CA ALA A 304 -9.99 -22.74 -20.60
C ALA A 304 -10.48 -22.06 -21.90
N ARG A 305 -10.70 -20.74 -21.86
CA ARG A 305 -11.15 -19.96 -23.02
C ARG A 305 -10.01 -19.52 -23.94
N PHE A 306 -8.87 -19.12 -23.36
CA PHE A 306 -7.80 -18.44 -24.11
C PHE A 306 -6.51 -19.25 -24.21
N ALA A 307 -6.36 -20.34 -23.44
CA ALA A 307 -5.11 -21.08 -23.25
C ALA A 307 -3.94 -20.18 -22.79
N ARG A 308 -4.25 -19.20 -21.94
CA ARG A 308 -3.31 -18.22 -21.39
C ARG A 308 -3.47 -18.11 -19.88
N PRO A 309 -2.39 -17.86 -19.13
CA PRO A 309 -2.50 -17.65 -17.69
C PRO A 309 -3.14 -16.29 -17.40
N LEU A 310 -4.05 -16.24 -16.42
CA LEU A 310 -4.62 -14.99 -15.92
C LEU A 310 -3.55 -14.18 -15.14
N PRO A 311 -3.19 -12.96 -15.57
CA PRO A 311 -2.24 -12.11 -14.84
C PRO A 311 -2.87 -11.43 -13.61
N VAL A 312 -2.31 -11.70 -12.44
CA VAL A 312 -2.71 -11.10 -11.15
C VAL A 312 -1.59 -10.22 -10.61
N THR A 313 -1.87 -8.96 -10.30
CA THR A 313 -0.83 -7.96 -9.92
C THR A 313 -0.84 -7.57 -8.45
N SER A 314 -1.90 -7.88 -7.70
CA SER A 314 -1.97 -7.60 -6.26
C SER A 314 -2.88 -8.59 -5.54
N LEU A 315 -2.52 -8.93 -4.30
CA LEU A 315 -3.28 -9.79 -3.39
C LEU A 315 -3.38 -9.12 -2.01
N VAL A 316 -2.97 -9.78 -0.92
CA VAL A 316 -2.94 -9.15 0.42
C VAL A 316 -1.93 -8.01 0.52
N ARG A 317 -2.25 -7.02 1.36
CA ARG A 317 -1.35 -5.94 1.77
C ARG A 317 -1.41 -5.77 3.29
N THR A 318 -0.35 -5.26 3.90
CA THR A 318 -0.40 -4.80 5.30
C THR A 318 -0.92 -3.35 5.35
N GLU A 319 -1.40 -2.90 6.51
CA GLU A 319 -1.76 -1.48 6.67
C GLU A 319 -0.58 -0.56 6.42
N GLN A 320 0.60 -0.93 6.94
CA GLN A 320 1.86 -0.24 6.71
C GLN A 320 2.13 -0.08 5.21
N TYR A 321 2.12 -1.18 4.45
CA TYR A 321 2.39 -1.16 3.02
C TYR A 321 1.37 -0.31 2.26
N GLN A 322 0.09 -0.42 2.61
CA GLN A 322 -0.95 0.40 1.98
C GLN A 322 -0.77 1.90 2.26
N ARG A 323 -0.26 2.27 3.44
CA ARG A 323 0.05 3.67 3.76
C ARG A 323 1.24 4.19 2.97
N GLN A 324 2.32 3.42 2.87
CA GLN A 324 3.48 3.75 2.04
C GLN A 324 3.08 3.97 0.57
N LEU A 325 2.18 3.12 0.04
CA LEU A 325 1.60 3.33 -1.29
C LEU A 325 0.84 4.66 -1.39
N GLY A 326 0.13 5.08 -0.34
CA GLY A 326 -0.59 6.36 -0.33
C GLY A 326 0.27 7.62 -0.24
N GLU A 327 1.52 7.51 0.18
CA GLU A 327 2.48 8.62 0.17
C GLU A 327 2.95 8.96 -1.25
N THR A 328 3.06 7.95 -2.11
CA THR A 328 3.57 8.09 -3.48
C THR A 328 2.46 8.05 -4.54
N ASN A 329 1.34 7.39 -4.24
CA ASN A 329 0.20 7.24 -5.16
C ASN A 329 -1.03 7.99 -4.62
N PRO A 330 -1.41 9.14 -5.22
CA PRO A 330 -2.59 9.89 -4.79
C PRO A 330 -3.91 9.11 -4.94
N ASN A 331 -3.92 8.02 -5.71
CA ASN A 331 -5.08 7.16 -5.90
C ASN A 331 -5.25 6.07 -4.83
N ALA A 332 -4.28 5.89 -3.93
CA ALA A 332 -4.44 4.92 -2.84
C ALA A 332 -5.57 5.37 -1.92
N THR A 333 -6.53 4.47 -1.66
CA THR A 333 -7.67 4.78 -0.80
C THR A 333 -7.19 5.08 0.62
N ARG A 334 -7.55 6.26 1.14
CA ARG A 334 -7.25 6.71 2.52
C ARG A 334 -8.31 6.30 3.54
N ILE A 335 -9.11 5.28 3.20
CA ILE A 335 -10.16 4.76 4.08
C ILE A 335 -9.55 3.97 5.24
N SER A 336 -10.32 3.79 6.31
CA SER A 336 -9.88 3.06 7.49
C SER A 336 -9.53 1.60 7.19
N ILE A 337 -10.22 0.96 6.24
CA ILE A 337 -10.06 -0.46 5.90
C ILE A 337 -9.84 -0.60 4.40
N PRO A 338 -8.58 -0.54 3.93
CA PRO A 338 -8.27 -0.73 2.53
C PRO A 338 -8.51 -2.19 2.11
N PRO A 339 -9.12 -2.47 0.95
CA PRO A 339 -9.70 -3.80 0.66
C PRO A 339 -8.67 -4.94 0.68
N HIS A 340 -7.49 -4.72 0.08
CA HIS A 340 -6.40 -5.71 0.08
C HIS A 340 -5.88 -6.07 1.48
N THR A 341 -6.08 -5.21 2.48
CA THR A 341 -5.63 -5.50 3.85
C THR A 341 -6.50 -6.56 4.53
N THR A 342 -7.71 -6.80 4.02
CA THR A 342 -8.57 -7.88 4.50
C THR A 342 -8.12 -9.28 4.06
N GLY A 343 -7.24 -9.37 3.05
CA GLY A 343 -6.89 -10.63 2.38
C GLY A 343 -8.01 -11.19 1.48
N LEU A 344 -9.11 -10.45 1.28
CA LEU A 344 -10.23 -10.85 0.42
C LEU A 344 -10.21 -10.21 -0.98
N ALA A 345 -9.26 -9.31 -1.25
CA ALA A 345 -9.19 -8.57 -2.49
C ALA A 345 -7.95 -8.91 -3.32
N TYR A 346 -8.12 -8.93 -4.64
CA TYR A 346 -7.04 -9.11 -5.61
C TYR A 346 -7.31 -8.29 -6.88
N ASP A 347 -6.24 -7.96 -7.60
CA ASP A 347 -6.30 -7.17 -8.83
C ASP A 347 -5.87 -8.02 -10.04
N VAL A 348 -6.67 -8.00 -11.10
CA VAL A 348 -6.40 -8.68 -12.37
C VAL A 348 -5.98 -7.65 -13.41
N TYR A 349 -4.91 -7.93 -14.16
CA TYR A 349 -4.30 -6.99 -15.11
C TYR A 349 -4.64 -7.28 -16.57
N TYR A 350 -5.44 -6.44 -17.21
CA TYR A 350 -5.93 -6.71 -18.56
C TYR A 350 -5.18 -5.93 -19.65
N HIS A 351 -4.06 -5.26 -19.34
CA HIS A 351 -3.39 -4.34 -20.27
C HIS A 351 -3.00 -4.98 -21.61
N TYR A 352 -2.57 -6.24 -21.60
CA TYR A 352 -2.16 -6.95 -22.81
C TYR A 352 -3.31 -7.69 -23.52
N MET A 353 -4.52 -7.59 -23.00
CA MET A 353 -5.69 -8.26 -23.57
C MET A 353 -6.31 -7.39 -24.69
N PRO A 354 -6.64 -7.96 -25.86
CA PRO A 354 -7.45 -7.29 -26.87
C PRO A 354 -8.90 -7.15 -26.43
N GLY A 355 -9.69 -6.35 -27.15
CA GLY A 355 -11.08 -6.04 -26.80
C GLY A 355 -11.95 -7.26 -26.51
N PRO A 356 -12.04 -8.27 -27.41
CA PRO A 356 -12.86 -9.45 -27.20
C PRO A 356 -12.46 -10.28 -25.96
N GLU A 357 -11.16 -10.30 -25.64
CA GLU A 357 -10.64 -11.01 -24.47
C GLU A 357 -10.99 -10.26 -23.17
N GLN A 358 -10.85 -8.92 -23.19
CA GLN A 358 -11.31 -8.06 -22.09
C GLN A 358 -12.81 -8.20 -21.85
N ASP A 359 -13.65 -8.15 -22.89
CA ASP A 359 -15.10 -8.28 -22.77
C ASP A 359 -15.47 -9.62 -22.12
N THR A 360 -14.82 -10.71 -22.56
CA THR A 360 -15.05 -12.04 -22.00
C THR A 360 -14.63 -12.12 -20.52
N LEU A 361 -13.46 -11.60 -20.17
CA LEU A 361 -13.00 -11.55 -18.78
C LEU A 361 -13.94 -10.71 -17.91
N MET A 362 -14.36 -9.54 -18.39
CA MET A 362 -15.26 -8.66 -17.67
C MET A 362 -16.63 -9.32 -17.45
N GLU A 363 -17.14 -10.05 -18.44
CA GLU A 363 -18.39 -10.80 -18.30
C GLU A 363 -18.26 -11.93 -17.26
N MET A 364 -17.15 -12.68 -17.27
CA MET A 364 -16.87 -13.71 -16.25
C MET A 364 -16.89 -13.15 -14.83
N VAL A 365 -16.37 -11.93 -14.64
CA VAL A 365 -16.38 -11.23 -13.34
C VAL A 365 -17.78 -10.69 -13.02
N ALA A 366 -18.49 -10.14 -14.00
CA ALA A 366 -19.85 -9.64 -13.84
C ALA A 366 -20.82 -10.76 -13.44
N GLU A 367 -20.65 -11.98 -13.97
CA GLU A 367 -21.39 -13.17 -13.55
C GLU A 367 -21.19 -13.50 -12.07
N ASP A 368 -19.96 -13.41 -11.57
CA ASP A 368 -19.66 -13.61 -10.14
C ASP A 368 -20.29 -12.53 -9.27
N GLU A 369 -20.29 -11.27 -9.72
CA GLU A 369 -20.89 -10.16 -8.99
C GLU A 369 -22.43 -10.25 -8.97
N ARG A 370 -23.07 -10.58 -10.10
CA ARG A 370 -24.53 -10.81 -10.16
C ARG A 370 -24.97 -11.95 -9.27
N ALA A 371 -24.15 -12.99 -9.16
CA ALA A 371 -24.39 -14.09 -8.22
C ALA A 371 -24.11 -13.70 -6.76
N GLY A 372 -23.65 -12.48 -6.50
CA GLY A 372 -23.34 -11.97 -5.17
C GLY A 372 -22.09 -12.57 -4.55
N ARG A 373 -21.21 -13.22 -5.33
CA ARG A 373 -20.00 -13.87 -4.82
C ARG A 373 -18.85 -12.89 -4.63
N VAL A 374 -18.80 -11.86 -5.46
CA VAL A 374 -17.76 -10.82 -5.43
C VAL A 374 -18.37 -9.43 -5.54
N GLU A 375 -17.56 -8.43 -5.26
CA GLU A 375 -17.78 -7.04 -5.60
C GLU A 375 -16.60 -6.57 -6.43
N SER A 376 -16.84 -6.00 -7.62
CA SER A 376 -15.78 -5.71 -8.58
C SER A 376 -15.85 -4.29 -9.13
N LEU A 377 -14.72 -3.80 -9.63
CA LEU A 377 -14.65 -2.51 -10.29
C LEU A 377 -13.54 -2.52 -11.32
N ARG A 378 -13.85 -2.06 -12.54
CA ARG A 378 -12.82 -1.71 -13.52
C ARG A 378 -12.12 -0.43 -13.08
N GLU A 379 -10.91 -0.57 -12.56
CA GLU A 379 -10.12 0.54 -12.06
C GLU A 379 -9.36 1.27 -13.17
N ASN A 380 -8.77 2.40 -12.77
CA ASN A 380 -7.83 3.08 -13.62
C ASN A 380 -6.51 2.28 -13.74
N ARG A 381 -5.86 2.34 -14.90
CA ARG A 381 -4.57 1.71 -15.26
C ARG A 381 -4.64 0.22 -15.61
N ASP A 382 -5.69 -0.20 -16.31
CA ASP A 382 -5.79 -1.55 -16.88
C ASP A 382 -5.93 -2.69 -15.85
N HIS A 383 -6.65 -2.42 -14.75
CA HIS A 383 -6.91 -3.38 -13.69
C HIS A 383 -8.41 -3.57 -13.41
N ILE A 384 -8.80 -4.79 -13.05
CA ILE A 384 -10.09 -5.08 -12.42
C ILE A 384 -9.80 -5.41 -10.96
N HIS A 385 -10.32 -4.59 -10.05
CA HIS A 385 -10.30 -4.88 -8.62
C HIS A 385 -11.45 -5.83 -8.29
N ILE A 386 -11.16 -6.91 -7.56
CA ILE A 386 -12.14 -7.92 -7.18
C ILE A 386 -12.04 -8.18 -5.68
N PHE A 387 -13.15 -8.03 -4.97
CA PHE A 387 -13.28 -8.38 -3.56
C PHE A 387 -14.22 -9.58 -3.42
N ALA A 388 -13.74 -10.69 -2.87
CA ALA A 388 -14.56 -11.87 -2.65
C ALA A 388 -15.28 -11.81 -1.29
N PHE A 389 -16.57 -12.12 -1.27
CA PHE A 389 -17.29 -12.27 -0.01
C PHE A 389 -17.03 -13.66 0.60
N ALA A 390 -16.73 -13.70 1.89
CA ALA A 390 -16.30 -14.93 2.57
C ALA A 390 -17.32 -16.07 2.48
N ASP A 391 -18.61 -15.75 2.63
CA ASP A 391 -19.71 -16.71 2.57
C ASP A 391 -20.20 -16.94 1.12
N GLY A 392 -19.52 -16.36 0.11
CA GLY A 392 -19.96 -16.42 -1.29
C GLY A 392 -21.27 -15.68 -1.57
N ARG A 393 -21.69 -14.78 -0.68
CA ARG A 393 -22.89 -13.93 -0.82
C ARG A 393 -22.59 -12.51 -0.40
N ARG A 394 -23.31 -11.55 -0.99
CA ARG A 394 -23.24 -10.13 -0.64
C ARG A 394 -23.72 -9.93 0.81
N PRO A 395 -23.07 -9.05 1.59
CA PRO A 395 -23.54 -8.70 2.94
C PRO A 395 -24.94 -8.06 2.89
N PRO A 396 -25.73 -8.18 3.97
CA PRO A 396 -27.06 -7.59 4.02
C PRO A 396 -27.01 -6.06 3.92
N GLU A 397 -27.99 -5.44 3.26
CA GLU A 397 -28.03 -3.98 3.04
C GLU A 397 -28.01 -3.17 4.35
N THR A 398 -28.46 -3.75 5.46
CA THR A 398 -28.36 -3.13 6.80
C THR A 398 -26.90 -2.92 7.21
N LEU A 399 -26.04 -3.90 6.96
CA LEU A 399 -24.61 -3.81 7.25
C LEU A 399 -23.89 -2.90 6.25
N VAL A 400 -24.32 -2.88 4.99
CA VAL A 400 -23.83 -1.92 3.99
C VAL A 400 -24.16 -0.48 4.41
N ALA A 401 -25.37 -0.23 4.90
CA ALA A 401 -25.77 1.09 5.40
C ALA A 401 -24.94 1.52 6.63
N GLU A 402 -24.60 0.59 7.53
CA GLU A 402 -23.68 0.84 8.64
C GLU A 402 -22.26 1.17 8.15
N ALA A 403 -21.73 0.36 7.23
CA ALA A 403 -20.42 0.55 6.63
C ALA A 403 -20.31 1.88 5.85
N MET A 404 -21.40 2.36 5.25
CA MET A 404 -21.46 3.71 4.66
C MET A 404 -21.18 4.81 5.70
N GLY A 405 -21.57 4.61 6.96
CA GLY A 405 -21.22 5.51 8.06
C GLY A 405 -19.72 5.52 8.37
N VAL A 406 -19.06 4.36 8.26
CA VAL A 406 -17.60 4.22 8.44
C VAL A 406 -16.83 4.88 7.29
N VAL A 407 -17.20 4.59 6.04
CA VAL A 407 -16.56 5.15 4.83
C VAL A 407 -16.70 6.67 4.76
N ARG A 408 -17.79 7.23 5.30
CA ARG A 408 -18.02 8.69 5.32
C ARG A 408 -17.11 9.45 6.28
N ARG A 409 -16.54 8.80 7.30
CA ARG A 409 -15.65 9.46 8.26
C ARG A 409 -14.23 9.49 7.68
N PRO A 410 -13.66 10.67 7.35
CA PRO A 410 -12.25 10.75 7.02
C PRO A 410 -11.45 10.23 8.22
N ARG A 411 -10.40 9.44 7.97
CA ARG A 411 -9.44 9.07 9.02
C ARG A 411 -8.77 10.36 9.51
N THR A 412 -9.27 10.93 10.61
CA THR A 412 -8.59 12.03 11.28
C THR A 412 -7.32 11.47 11.90
N ALA A 413 -6.18 12.08 11.60
CA ALA A 413 -4.86 11.62 12.04
C ALA A 413 -4.69 11.56 13.58
N ALA A 414 -5.65 12.08 14.35
CA ALA A 414 -5.63 12.16 15.81
C ALA A 414 -6.49 11.09 16.54
N GLY A 415 -7.25 10.24 15.82
CA GLY A 415 -8.21 9.32 16.44
C GLY A 415 -7.70 7.90 16.74
N ALA A 416 -6.47 7.55 16.36
CA ALA A 416 -5.96 6.18 16.43
C ALA A 416 -5.63 5.68 17.87
N GLY A 417 -5.84 6.51 18.90
CA GLY A 417 -5.58 6.16 20.30
C GLY A 417 -6.74 5.50 21.05
N ALA A 418 -7.94 5.41 20.45
CA ALA A 418 -9.05 4.68 21.06
C ALA A 418 -9.08 3.26 20.51
N SER A 419 -8.43 2.36 21.25
CA SER A 419 -8.58 0.91 21.15
C SER A 419 -10.05 0.52 20.97
N GLN A 420 -10.46 0.14 19.76
CA GLN A 420 -11.57 -0.80 19.58
C GLN A 420 -11.00 -2.21 19.76
N THR A 421 -10.55 -2.51 20.97
CA THR A 421 -10.47 -3.89 21.46
C THR A 421 -11.89 -4.45 21.45
N GLY A 422 -12.09 -5.53 20.70
CA GLY A 422 -13.37 -6.18 20.48
C GLY A 422 -14.15 -6.44 21.75
N GLY A 423 -15.18 -5.62 21.99
CA GLY A 423 -16.32 -6.05 22.78
C GLY A 423 -17.18 -6.94 21.88
N PRO A 424 -17.59 -8.16 22.31
CA PRO A 424 -18.48 -8.98 21.51
C PRO A 424 -19.78 -8.21 21.28
N LEU A 425 -20.10 -7.94 20.01
CA LEU A 425 -21.41 -7.43 19.63
C LEU A 425 -22.46 -8.48 20.01
N ALA A 426 -23.13 -8.25 21.13
CA ALA A 426 -24.20 -9.09 21.61
C ALA A 426 -25.31 -9.15 20.55
N ARG A 427 -25.39 -10.27 19.83
CA ARG A 427 -26.53 -10.61 18.99
C ARG A 427 -27.75 -10.78 19.88
N ALA A 428 -28.69 -9.83 19.80
CA ALA A 428 -30.04 -9.98 20.32
C ALA A 428 -30.78 -11.02 19.47
N ALA A 429 -30.83 -12.27 19.96
CA ALA A 429 -31.67 -13.29 19.39
C ALA A 429 -33.13 -13.06 19.81
N THR A 430 -33.96 -12.60 18.87
CA THR A 430 -35.41 -12.71 18.94
C THR A 430 -35.80 -14.19 18.83
N ARG A 431 -36.27 -14.78 19.93
CA ARG A 431 -36.96 -16.07 19.90
C ARG A 431 -38.31 -15.93 20.62
N ALA A 432 -39.37 -16.14 19.84
CA ALA A 432 -40.73 -16.32 20.33
C ALA A 432 -40.80 -17.52 21.29
N GLY A 433 -41.52 -17.38 22.41
CA GLY A 433 -41.83 -18.49 23.33
C GLY A 433 -42.99 -19.36 22.80
N PRO A 434 -43.76 -20.06 23.66
CA PRO A 434 -43.49 -20.45 25.06
C PRO A 434 -43.78 -21.95 25.32
N THR A 435 -43.36 -22.49 26.46
CA THR A 435 -44.13 -23.57 27.14
C THR A 435 -43.79 -23.62 28.63
N LYS A 436 -44.86 -23.56 29.43
CA LYS A 436 -44.89 -23.75 30.88
C LYS A 436 -44.58 -25.21 31.23
N VAL A 437 -43.73 -25.45 32.23
CA VAL A 437 -43.94 -26.54 33.20
C VAL A 437 -43.54 -26.08 34.59
N SER A 438 -44.41 -26.39 35.54
CA SER A 438 -44.42 -26.08 36.97
C SER A 438 -43.54 -27.01 37.81
N SER A 439 -42.93 -26.48 38.86
CA SER A 439 -42.72 -27.04 40.21
C SER A 439 -41.60 -26.21 40.86
N GLY A 440 -41.52 -25.91 42.15
CA GLY A 440 -42.31 -26.24 43.32
C GLY A 440 -41.49 -25.76 44.54
N ARG A 441 -42.02 -24.78 45.27
CA ARG A 441 -42.08 -24.67 46.75
C ARG A 441 -40.81 -24.86 47.62
N ALA A 442 -40.41 -23.79 48.33
CA ALA A 442 -40.18 -23.68 49.80
C ALA A 442 -39.31 -22.43 50.12
N ALA A 443 -39.86 -21.33 50.64
CA ALA A 443 -40.14 -21.03 52.05
C ALA A 443 -38.89 -20.80 52.95
N SER A 444 -38.65 -19.57 53.42
CA SER A 444 -38.82 -19.23 54.85
C SER A 444 -38.64 -17.73 55.20
N ARG A 445 -39.54 -17.28 56.11
CA ARG A 445 -39.41 -16.32 57.22
C ARG A 445 -38.86 -14.91 56.98
N ARG A 446 -39.71 -13.87 57.02
CA ARG A 446 -40.23 -13.11 58.21
C ARG A 446 -39.17 -12.37 59.04
N LYS A 447 -39.24 -11.03 59.04
CA LYS A 447 -39.49 -10.20 60.24
C LYS A 447 -40.01 -8.79 59.88
N SER A 448 -41.21 -8.52 60.41
CA SER A 448 -41.89 -7.27 60.76
C SER A 448 -40.95 -6.28 61.51
N ALA A 449 -41.15 -4.97 61.67
CA ALA A 449 -42.26 -3.98 61.60
C ALA A 449 -41.62 -2.57 61.96
N PRO A 450 -42.33 -1.47 62.31
CA PRO A 450 -43.33 -0.72 61.56
C PRO A 450 -43.22 0.84 61.67
N VAL A 451 -44.17 1.53 61.00
CA VAL A 451 -44.84 2.81 61.38
C VAL A 451 -44.04 4.13 61.28
N ARG A 452 -44.49 5.05 60.42
CA ARG A 452 -45.29 6.24 60.83
C ARG A 452 -45.96 6.98 59.66
N ARG A 453 -47.20 7.41 59.93
CA ARG A 453 -48.16 8.12 59.07
C ARG A 453 -47.92 9.63 59.04
N ALA A 454 -48.59 10.24 58.04
CA ALA A 454 -49.18 11.60 57.98
C ALA A 454 -48.26 12.66 57.34
N ARG A 455 -48.72 13.58 56.47
CA ARG A 455 -50.02 14.25 56.34
C ARG A 455 -50.27 14.72 54.90
N GLN A 456 -51.53 14.73 54.51
CA GLN A 456 -52.10 15.55 53.42
C GLN A 456 -51.89 17.05 53.69
N ARG A 457 -51.76 17.84 52.62
CA ARG A 457 -52.63 19.00 52.37
C ARG A 457 -52.48 19.52 50.94
N ALA A 458 -53.62 19.57 50.26
CA ALA A 458 -53.86 20.37 49.07
C ALA A 458 -54.04 21.85 49.45
N ARG A 459 -53.66 22.77 48.55
CA ARG A 459 -54.56 23.82 48.00
C ARG A 459 -53.83 24.71 46.99
N SER A 460 -54.46 24.77 45.82
CA SER A 460 -54.60 25.91 44.90
C SER A 460 -54.05 27.27 45.33
N LYS A 461 -53.29 27.89 44.42
CA LYS A 461 -53.73 29.11 43.72
C LYS A 461 -53.26 29.03 42.28
#